data_AF-A0A1M6JL66-F1
#
_entry.id   AF-A0A1M6JL66-F1
#
_cell.length_a   1.000
_cell.length_b   1.000
_cell.length_c   1.000
_cell.angle_alpha   90.00
_cell.angle_beta   90.00
_cell.angle_gamma   90.00
#
_symmetry.space_group_name_H-M   'P 1'
#
loop_
_entity.id
_entity.type
_entity.pdbx_description
1 polymer ?
#
loop_
_entity_poly.entity_id
_entity_poly.type
_entity_poly.pdbx_seq_one_letter_code
_entity_poly.pdbx_strand_id
1 'polypeptide(L)'
;MSRREPGQAPDAATGTARKWYPYCEADGTDVVTPEIVEAVRGPNEEATALEIRQRVLEVQSLLGRASKGTLREESWKPVQRDPLLWELRWSWNAESQVRGYFHEPPHEPDSSILAKVHRKEIVRGNEQATKRLQDGEIDKAGIRIRRGGPHRWGLGLSKGLA
;
A
#
# COMPACT_ATOMS: atom_id res chain seq x y z
N MET A 1 -9.22 -18.85 17.47
CA MET A 1 -8.71 -17.60 16.85
C MET A 1 -7.44 -17.97 16.10
N SER A 2 -7.50 -18.10 14.78
CA SER A 2 -6.35 -18.53 13.97
C SER A 2 -5.40 -17.36 13.79
N ARG A 3 -4.18 -17.44 14.35
CA ARG A 3 -3.10 -16.51 14.03
C ARG A 3 -2.62 -16.84 12.61
N ARG A 4 -2.68 -15.91 11.66
CA ARG A 4 -2.10 -16.12 10.32
C ARG A 4 -0.59 -16.34 10.46
N GLU A 5 -0.05 -17.34 9.78
CA GLU A 5 1.37 -17.69 9.89
C GLU A 5 2.25 -16.69 9.11
N PRO A 6 3.47 -16.39 9.59
CA PRO A 6 4.43 -15.57 8.86
C PRO A 6 4.68 -16.16 7.46
N GLY A 7 4.45 -15.38 6.42
CA GLY A 7 4.67 -15.82 5.02
C GLY A 7 3.41 -16.28 4.27
N GLN A 8 2.24 -16.26 4.90
CA GLN A 8 0.98 -16.51 4.19
C GLN A 8 0.70 -15.42 3.13
N ALA A 9 0.25 -15.85 1.96
CA ALA A 9 -0.20 -14.94 0.91
C ALA A 9 -1.42 -14.12 1.36
N PRO A 10 -1.50 -12.83 0.99
CA PRO A 10 -2.69 -12.02 1.23
C PRO A 10 -3.85 -12.53 0.37
N ASP A 11 -5.08 -12.37 0.85
CA ASP A 11 -6.29 -12.73 0.11
C ASP A 11 -6.36 -12.00 -1.25
N ALA A 12 -5.80 -10.79 -1.30
CA ALA A 12 -5.56 -10.03 -2.52
C ALA A 12 -4.80 -10.79 -3.63
N ALA A 13 -4.13 -11.91 -3.32
CA ALA A 13 -3.38 -12.75 -4.24
C ALA A 13 -3.91 -14.20 -4.36
N THR A 14 -4.94 -14.59 -3.59
CA THR A 14 -5.42 -15.99 -3.52
C THR A 14 -6.78 -16.22 -4.19
N GLY A 15 -7.24 -15.28 -5.01
CA GLY A 15 -8.53 -15.34 -5.70
C GLY A 15 -9.71 -14.83 -4.87
N THR A 16 -9.47 -14.28 -3.69
CA THR A 16 -10.52 -13.72 -2.83
C THR A 16 -10.70 -12.23 -3.12
N ALA A 17 -11.89 -11.84 -3.56
CA ALA A 17 -12.21 -10.44 -3.80
C ALA A 17 -12.39 -9.68 -2.49
N ARG A 18 -11.81 -8.49 -2.39
CA ARG A 18 -11.89 -7.59 -1.23
C ARG A 18 -12.03 -6.15 -1.70
N LYS A 19 -12.78 -5.34 -0.95
CA LYS A 19 -12.85 -3.89 -1.12
C LYS A 19 -11.62 -3.25 -0.50
N TRP A 20 -11.02 -2.31 -1.23
CA TRP A 20 -9.82 -1.62 -0.76
C TRP A 20 -10.18 -0.24 -0.23
N TYR A 21 -9.72 0.06 0.97
CA TYR A 21 -9.98 1.34 1.63
C TYR A 21 -8.67 2.04 1.97
N PRO A 22 -8.56 3.36 1.75
CA PRO A 22 -7.45 4.13 2.27
C PRO A 22 -7.61 4.27 3.78
N TYR A 23 -6.49 4.26 4.51
CA TYR A 23 -6.51 4.69 5.90
C TYR A 23 -6.90 6.18 5.98
N CYS A 24 -7.80 6.47 6.91
CA CYS A 24 -8.20 7.82 7.28
C CYS A 24 -7.76 8.15 8.70
N GLU A 25 -7.47 9.42 8.96
CA GLU A 25 -7.28 9.92 10.32
C GLU A 25 -8.60 9.91 11.11
N ALA A 26 -8.51 10.26 12.40
CA ALA A 26 -9.63 10.22 13.34
C ALA A 26 -10.83 11.08 12.92
N ASP A 27 -10.56 12.15 12.17
CA ASP A 27 -11.54 13.11 11.66
C ASP A 27 -12.10 12.70 10.29
N GLY A 28 -11.72 11.52 9.78
CA GLY A 28 -12.12 11.01 8.48
C GLY A 28 -11.24 11.47 7.31
N THR A 29 -10.19 12.26 7.57
CA THR A 29 -9.28 12.74 6.52
C THR A 29 -8.53 11.57 5.86
N ASP A 30 -8.72 11.38 4.56
CA ASP A 30 -7.93 10.44 3.75
C ASP A 30 -6.50 10.98 3.55
N VAL A 31 -5.53 10.24 4.08
CA VAL A 31 -4.10 10.58 3.97
C VAL A 31 -3.36 9.74 2.95
N VAL A 32 -3.98 8.69 2.40
CA VAL A 32 -3.34 7.73 1.51
C VAL A 32 -3.55 8.10 0.05
N THR A 33 -4.71 8.64 -0.32
CA THR A 33 -4.92 9.16 -1.68
C THR A 33 -3.92 10.27 -2.02
N PRO A 34 -3.64 11.27 -1.15
CA PRO A 34 -2.56 12.22 -1.38
C PRO A 34 -1.19 11.57 -1.55
N GLU A 35 -0.86 10.54 -0.74
CA GLU A 35 0.40 9.78 -0.85
C GLU A 35 0.51 9.06 -2.20
N ILE A 36 -0.58 8.50 -2.72
CA ILE A 36 -0.62 7.89 -4.07
C ILE A 36 -0.35 8.96 -5.13
N VAL A 37 -1.00 10.12 -5.03
CA VAL A 37 -0.81 11.23 -5.98
C VAL A 37 0.64 11.70 -5.98
N GLU A 38 1.23 11.89 -4.80
CA GLU A 38 2.64 12.24 -4.65
C GLU A 38 3.56 11.18 -5.26
N ALA A 39 3.30 9.90 -4.96
CA ALA A 39 4.08 8.80 -5.52
C ALA A 39 3.95 8.71 -7.05
N VAL A 40 2.79 8.98 -7.62
CA VAL A 40 2.58 8.99 -9.08
C VAL A 40 3.34 10.15 -9.74
N ARG A 41 3.23 11.36 -9.19
CA ARG A 41 3.89 12.55 -9.73
C ARG A 41 5.41 12.45 -9.62
N GLY A 42 5.92 12.06 -8.46
CA GLY A 42 7.35 12.04 -8.17
C GLY A 42 7.95 13.44 -8.03
N PRO A 43 9.29 13.54 -7.96
CA PRO A 43 9.97 14.83 -7.95
C PRO A 43 9.60 15.62 -9.23
N ASN A 44 9.24 16.88 -9.04
CA ASN A 44 8.35 17.68 -9.87
C ASN A 44 8.90 18.17 -11.23
N GLU A 45 9.98 17.60 -11.80
CA GLU A 45 10.66 18.25 -12.94
C GLU A 45 10.70 17.46 -14.26
N GLU A 46 10.37 16.16 -14.30
CA GLU A 46 10.61 15.36 -15.52
C GLU A 46 9.41 14.58 -16.08
N ALA A 47 8.36 14.34 -15.30
CA ALA A 47 7.24 13.54 -15.77
C ALA A 47 6.23 14.37 -16.57
N THR A 48 6.07 14.03 -17.85
CA THR A 48 5.03 14.59 -18.72
C THR A 48 3.63 14.23 -18.22
N ALA A 49 2.62 15.00 -18.64
CA ALA A 49 1.22 14.70 -18.33
C ALA A 49 0.79 13.30 -18.81
N LEU A 50 1.35 12.83 -19.94
CA LEU A 50 1.08 11.50 -20.47
C LEU A 50 1.66 10.41 -19.57
N GLU A 51 2.90 10.58 -19.09
CA GLU A 51 3.52 9.63 -18.16
C GLU A 51 2.77 9.59 -16.84
N ILE A 52 2.39 10.76 -16.29
CA ILE A 52 1.57 10.82 -15.06
C ILE A 52 0.26 10.05 -15.28
N ARG A 53 -0.42 10.24 -16.41
CA ARG A 53 -1.65 9.51 -16.74
C ARG A 53 -1.42 8.00 -16.81
N GLN A 54 -0.34 7.55 -17.45
CA GLN A 54 0.00 6.14 -17.54
C GLN A 54 0.29 5.54 -16.15
N ARG A 55 1.04 6.26 -15.31
CA ARG A 55 1.31 5.87 -13.92
C ARG A 55 0.02 5.73 -13.11
N VAL A 56 -0.96 6.63 -13.27
CA VAL A 56 -2.29 6.52 -12.63
C VAL A 56 -3.00 5.24 -13.08
N LEU A 57 -3.04 4.96 -14.39
CA LEU A 57 -3.71 3.77 -14.93
C LEU A 57 -3.07 2.48 -14.40
N GLU A 58 -1.76 2.45 -14.25
CA GLU A 58 -1.05 1.30 -13.69
C GLU A 58 -1.36 1.08 -12.21
N VAL A 59 -1.44 2.15 -11.41
CA VAL A 59 -1.87 2.06 -10.01
C VAL A 59 -3.31 1.56 -9.92
N GLN A 60 -4.22 2.10 -10.74
CA GLN A 60 -5.61 1.64 -10.81
C GLN A 60 -5.71 0.18 -11.23
N SER A 61 -4.90 -0.24 -12.21
CA SER A 61 -4.84 -1.64 -12.67
C SER A 61 -4.33 -2.57 -11.56
N LEU A 62 -3.32 -2.14 -10.80
CA LEU A 62 -2.77 -2.89 -9.67
C LEU A 62 -3.80 -3.05 -8.56
N LEU A 63 -4.44 -1.97 -8.12
CA LEU A 63 -5.47 -1.99 -7.08
C LEU A 63 -6.71 -2.76 -7.55
N GLY A 64 -7.08 -2.66 -8.83
CA GLY A 64 -8.17 -3.43 -9.43
C GLY A 64 -7.88 -4.94 -9.56
N ARG A 65 -6.62 -5.35 -9.69
CA ARG A 65 -6.23 -6.76 -9.56
C ARG A 65 -6.29 -7.23 -8.12
N ALA A 66 -5.76 -6.41 -7.20
CA ALA A 66 -5.74 -6.71 -5.78
C ALA A 66 -7.16 -6.83 -5.20
N SER A 67 -8.11 -5.99 -5.65
CA SER A 67 -9.51 -6.07 -5.23
C SER A 67 -10.23 -7.31 -5.72
N LYS A 68 -9.73 -7.95 -6.78
CA LYS A 68 -10.25 -9.21 -7.33
C LYS A 68 -9.52 -10.45 -6.79
N GLY A 69 -8.57 -10.29 -5.89
CA GLY A 69 -7.76 -11.42 -5.41
C GLY A 69 -6.73 -11.92 -6.44
N THR A 70 -6.43 -11.12 -7.47
CA THR A 70 -5.59 -11.53 -8.61
C THR A 70 -4.23 -10.83 -8.66
N LEU A 71 -3.77 -10.36 -7.50
CA LEU A 71 -2.45 -9.77 -7.38
C LEU A 71 -1.38 -10.83 -7.67
N ARG A 72 -0.42 -10.50 -8.53
CA ARG A 72 0.65 -11.41 -8.90
C ARG A 72 1.70 -11.49 -7.79
N GLU A 73 2.40 -12.61 -7.69
CA GLU A 73 3.39 -12.88 -6.64
C GLU A 73 4.51 -11.82 -6.60
N GLU A 74 4.95 -11.31 -7.75
CA GLU A 74 5.97 -10.26 -7.83
C GLU A 74 5.50 -8.90 -7.28
N SER A 75 4.18 -8.69 -7.17
CA SER A 75 3.58 -7.43 -6.77
C SER A 75 3.38 -7.31 -5.27
N TRP A 76 3.71 -8.33 -4.47
CA TRP A 76 3.60 -8.24 -3.01
C TRP A 76 4.68 -9.02 -2.29
N LYS A 77 4.94 -8.65 -1.03
CA LYS A 77 5.72 -9.46 -0.07
C LYS A 77 5.20 -9.30 1.36
N PRO A 78 5.31 -10.33 2.21
CA PRO A 78 5.05 -10.17 3.63
C PRO A 78 6.10 -9.24 4.26
N VAL A 79 5.70 -8.35 5.16
CA VAL A 79 6.63 -7.48 5.89
C VAL A 79 7.15 -8.23 7.11
N GLN A 80 8.41 -8.68 7.07
CA GLN A 80 8.99 -9.47 8.17
C GLN A 80 9.00 -8.74 9.52
N ARG A 81 9.18 -7.41 9.49
CA ARG A 81 9.23 -6.56 10.69
C ARG A 81 7.87 -6.37 11.36
N ASP A 82 6.78 -6.47 10.58
CA ASP A 82 5.42 -6.29 11.07
C ASP A 82 4.49 -7.30 10.39
N PRO A 83 4.18 -8.43 11.06
CA PRO A 83 3.45 -9.55 10.45
C PRO A 83 1.99 -9.23 10.11
N LEU A 84 1.48 -8.07 10.53
CA LEU A 84 0.15 -7.60 10.11
C LEU A 84 0.17 -7.00 8.70
N LEU A 85 1.34 -6.66 8.18
CA LEU A 85 1.47 -5.93 6.92
C LEU A 85 1.98 -6.81 5.79
N TRP A 86 1.42 -6.54 4.60
CA TRP A 86 2.03 -6.88 3.33
C TRP A 86 2.48 -5.61 2.63
N GLU A 87 3.59 -5.71 1.93
CA GLU A 87 4.13 -4.68 1.07
C GLU A 87 3.63 -4.93 -0.35
N LEU A 88 2.85 -4.00 -0.91
CA LEU A 88 2.52 -3.89 -2.32
C LEU A 88 3.67 -3.22 -3.06
N ARG A 89 4.09 -3.79 -4.19
CA ARG A 89 5.27 -3.39 -4.96
C ARG A 89 4.91 -3.08 -6.40
N TRP A 90 5.31 -1.91 -6.86
CA TRP A 90 5.29 -1.57 -8.27
C TRP A 90 6.42 -0.61 -8.60
N SER A 91 6.76 -0.53 -9.89
CA SER A 91 7.84 0.33 -10.39
C SER A 91 7.57 0.69 -11.84
N TRP A 92 7.85 1.93 -12.20
CA TRP A 92 7.79 2.39 -13.60
C TRP A 92 9.14 2.25 -14.31
N ASN A 93 10.23 2.36 -13.55
CA ASN A 93 11.60 2.11 -13.98
C ASN A 93 12.45 1.76 -12.74
N ALA A 94 13.75 1.50 -12.95
CA ALA A 94 14.65 1.10 -11.87
C ALA A 94 14.74 2.12 -10.72
N GLU A 95 14.59 3.40 -11.03
CA GLU A 95 14.72 4.53 -10.10
C GLU A 95 13.38 4.96 -9.49
N SER A 96 12.26 4.59 -10.12
CA SER A 96 10.90 4.95 -9.71
C SER A 96 10.19 3.72 -9.14
N GLN A 97 10.71 3.25 -8.00
CA GLN A 97 10.10 2.19 -7.21
C GLN A 97 9.13 2.77 -6.20
N VAL A 98 7.95 2.17 -6.08
CA VAL A 98 6.92 2.58 -5.12
C VAL A 98 6.53 1.40 -4.25
N ARG A 99 6.22 1.70 -3.00
CA ARG A 99 5.74 0.74 -2.01
C ARG A 99 4.43 1.21 -1.42
N GLY A 100 3.49 0.28 -1.31
CA GLY A 100 2.30 0.42 -0.51
C GLY A 100 2.37 -0.57 0.65
N TYR A 101 1.80 -0.24 1.80
CA TYR A 101 1.67 -1.19 2.91
C TYR A 101 0.20 -1.35 3.22
N PHE A 102 -0.27 -2.61 3.26
CA PHE A 102 -1.67 -2.90 3.49
C PHE A 102 -1.87 -4.02 4.50
N HIS A 103 -3.09 -4.06 5.04
CA HIS A 103 -3.53 -5.01 6.03
C HIS A 103 -4.90 -5.58 5.64
N GLU A 104 -5.14 -6.83 6.01
CA GLU A 104 -6.40 -7.55 5.83
C GLU A 104 -6.94 -7.91 7.21
N PRO A 105 -7.84 -7.08 7.80
CA PRO A 105 -8.31 -7.30 9.16
C PRO A 105 -9.09 -8.61 9.27
N PRO A 106 -8.80 -9.48 10.26
CA PRO A 106 -9.51 -10.75 10.43
C PRO A 106 -11.01 -10.59 10.72
N HIS A 107 -11.41 -9.44 11.28
CA HIS A 107 -12.80 -9.13 11.63
C HIS A 107 -13.56 -8.40 10.51
N GLU A 108 -12.88 -8.05 9.42
CA GLU A 108 -13.46 -7.39 8.24
C GLU A 108 -13.06 -8.19 6.99
N PRO A 109 -13.66 -9.39 6.79
CA PRO A 109 -13.21 -10.36 5.79
C PRO A 109 -13.30 -9.85 4.35
N ASP A 110 -14.17 -8.86 4.09
CA ASP A 110 -14.38 -8.29 2.76
C ASP A 110 -13.52 -7.05 2.50
N SER A 111 -12.62 -6.68 3.43
CA SER A 111 -11.92 -5.38 3.40
C SER A 111 -10.40 -5.53 3.44
N SER A 112 -9.71 -4.77 2.60
CA SER A 112 -8.26 -4.57 2.64
C SER A 112 -7.98 -3.09 2.90
N ILE A 113 -7.08 -2.79 3.84
CA ILE A 113 -6.78 -1.42 4.26
C ILE A 113 -5.40 -1.06 3.74
N LEU A 114 -5.34 -0.12 2.80
CA LEU A 114 -4.07 0.48 2.37
C LEU A 114 -3.68 1.53 3.40
N ALA A 115 -2.67 1.22 4.20
CA ALA A 115 -2.25 2.06 5.32
C ALA A 115 -1.38 3.22 4.87
N LYS A 116 -0.56 3.00 3.83
CA LYS A 116 0.46 3.95 3.42
C LYS A 116 0.98 3.67 2.03
N VAL A 117 1.32 4.72 1.29
CA VAL A 117 2.07 4.66 0.01
C VAL A 117 3.26 5.61 0.04
N HIS A 118 4.36 5.23 -0.58
CA HIS A 118 5.51 6.12 -0.77
C HIS A 118 6.43 5.65 -1.91
N ARG A 119 7.21 6.57 -2.48
CA ARG A 119 8.35 6.21 -3.33
C ARG A 119 9.48 5.65 -2.45
N LYS A 120 10.10 4.58 -2.91
CA LYS A 120 11.27 4.01 -2.24
C LYS A 120 12.45 4.94 -2.47
N GLU A 121 12.96 5.52 -1.38
CA GLU A 121 14.16 6.33 -1.40
C GLU A 121 15.41 5.44 -1.39
N ILE A 122 16.32 5.69 -2.33
CA ILE A 122 17.57 4.94 -2.49
C ILE A 122 18.75 5.89 -2.28
N VAL A 123 19.50 5.68 -1.20
CA VAL A 123 20.69 6.45 -0.84
C VAL A 123 21.88 5.72 -1.46
N ARG A 124 22.39 6.27 -2.57
CA ARG A 124 23.50 5.65 -3.33
C ARG A 124 24.72 5.43 -2.42
N GLY A 125 25.26 4.22 -2.45
CA GLY A 125 26.41 3.82 -1.62
C GLY A 125 26.12 3.62 -0.13
N ASN A 126 24.86 3.74 0.32
CA ASN A 126 24.50 3.58 1.74
C ASN A 126 23.22 2.75 1.91
N GLU A 127 23.38 1.42 1.77
CA GLU A 127 22.29 0.47 1.93
C GLU A 127 21.63 0.55 3.31
N GLN A 128 22.42 0.84 4.36
CA GLN A 128 21.89 0.96 5.72
C GLN A 128 20.96 2.17 5.85
N ALA A 129 21.28 3.31 5.22
CA ALA A 129 20.41 4.47 5.18
C ALA A 129 19.13 4.19 4.40
N THR A 130 19.21 3.56 3.23
CA THR A 130 18.02 3.11 2.48
C THR A 130 17.13 2.21 3.32
N LYS A 131 17.73 1.23 4.02
CA LYS A 131 16.97 0.34 4.90
C LYS A 131 16.27 1.10 6.02
N ARG A 132 16.97 2.03 6.70
CA ARG A 132 16.38 2.84 7.78
C ARG A 132 15.20 3.70 7.31
N LEU A 133 15.31 4.28 6.12
CA LEU A 133 14.21 5.05 5.53
C LEU A 133 12.99 4.15 5.25
N GLN A 134 13.21 2.96 4.67
CA GLN A 134 12.14 1.99 4.44
C GLN A 134 11.53 1.50 5.77
N ASP A 135 12.35 1.19 6.78
CA ASP A 135 11.90 0.78 8.10
C ASP A 135 11.02 1.87 8.75
N GLY A 136 11.37 3.16 8.59
CA GLY A 136 10.56 4.27 9.06
C GLY A 136 9.18 4.36 8.39
N GLU A 137 9.08 4.06 7.09
CA GLU A 137 7.81 4.04 6.38
C GLU A 137 6.94 2.83 6.79
N ILE A 138 7.56 1.68 7.06
CA ILE A 138 6.91 0.49 7.64
C ILE A 138 6.37 0.82 9.04
N ASP A 139 7.17 1.47 9.89
CA ASP A 139 6.77 1.82 11.25
C ASP A 139 5.56 2.78 11.23
N LYS A 140 5.53 3.75 10.31
CA LYS A 140 4.35 4.63 10.08
C LYS A 140 3.12 3.83 9.67
N ALA A 141 3.24 2.90 8.72
CA ALA A 141 2.13 2.05 8.29
C ALA A 141 1.60 1.18 9.42
N GLY A 142 2.49 0.56 10.20
CA GLY A 142 2.13 -0.28 11.35
C GLY A 142 1.43 0.52 12.45
N ILE A 143 1.86 1.76 12.71
CA ILE A 143 1.16 2.68 13.62
C ILE A 143 -0.26 2.97 13.12
N ARG A 144 -0.45 3.27 11.83
CA ARG A 144 -1.79 3.53 11.25
C ARG A 144 -2.71 2.33 11.40
N ILE A 145 -2.22 1.11 11.14
CA ILE A 145 -3.01 -0.11 11.31
C ILE A 145 -3.34 -0.39 12.78
N ARG A 146 -2.38 -0.30 13.70
CA ARG A 146 -2.60 -0.55 15.13
C ARG A 146 -3.48 0.49 15.81
N ARG A 147 -3.40 1.76 15.40
CA ARG A 147 -4.30 2.83 15.86
C ARG A 147 -5.66 2.78 15.18
N GLY A 148 -5.74 2.09 14.05
CA GLY A 148 -6.94 2.01 13.23
C GLY A 148 -8.02 1.12 13.84
N GLY A 149 -9.26 1.49 13.56
CA GLY A 149 -10.46 0.67 13.68
C GLY A 149 -11.38 1.04 12.52
N PRO A 150 -12.61 0.49 12.42
CA PRO A 150 -13.46 0.62 11.23
C PRO A 150 -13.54 2.04 10.64
N HIS A 151 -13.71 3.06 11.48
CA HIS A 151 -13.76 4.47 11.06
C HIS A 151 -12.45 4.95 10.40
N ARG A 152 -11.30 4.68 11.04
CA ARG A 152 -9.96 5.03 10.51
C ARG A 152 -9.52 4.12 9.37
N TRP A 153 -10.18 3.00 9.17
CA TRP A 153 -10.01 2.13 8.02
C TRP A 153 -10.83 2.60 6.80
N GLY A 154 -11.40 3.81 6.86
CA GLY A 154 -12.18 4.38 5.76
C GLY A 154 -13.54 3.69 5.55
N LEU A 155 -13.90 2.72 6.40
CA LEU A 155 -15.14 1.96 6.28
C LEU A 155 -16.32 2.90 6.55
N GLY A 156 -17.17 3.06 5.53
CA GLY A 156 -18.33 3.95 5.58
C GLY A 156 -18.03 5.44 5.35
N LEU A 157 -16.76 5.83 5.10
CA LEU A 157 -16.36 7.23 4.88
C LEU A 157 -15.89 7.49 3.46
N SER A 158 -15.11 6.57 2.89
CA SER A 158 -14.54 6.71 1.55
C SER A 158 -15.27 5.85 0.54
N LYS A 159 -15.43 6.35 -0.70
CA LYS A 159 -15.59 5.46 -1.85
C LYS A 159 -14.30 4.67 -1.95
N GLY A 160 -14.37 3.34 -1.91
CA GLY A 160 -13.17 2.49 -1.94
C GLY A 160 -12.24 2.80 -3.12
N LEU A 161 -11.00 2.33 -3.03
CA LEU A 161 -9.93 2.60 -4.00
C LEU A 161 -10.10 1.88 -5.35
N ALA A 162 -11.09 0.99 -5.48
CA ALA A 162 -11.35 0.16 -6.66
C ALA A 162 -12.86 0.05 -6.95
#